data_AF-A0A1T4V5R7-F1
#
_entry.id   AF-A0A1T4V5R7-F1
#
_cell.length_a   1.000
_cell.length_b   1.000
_cell.length_c   1.000
_cell.angle_alpha   90.00
_cell.angle_beta   90.00
_cell.angle_gamma   90.00
#
_symmetry.space_group_name_H-M   'P 1'
#
loop_
_entity.id
_entity.type
_entity.pdbx_description
1 polymer ?
#
loop_
_entity_poly.entity_id
_entity_poly.type
_entity_poly.pdbx_seq_one_letter_code
_entity_poly.pdbx_strand_id
1 'polypeptide(L)'
;MSLRDLLPEGTFEEILEEAHIAPEELNSDVQNDNEPVKVKCPTCNKEVIYDKSNPFRPFCSQRCRMTELGAWVSNKRFIKGTSLDQDEDGGDINNVEFRSCQDRD
;
A
#
# COMPACT_ATOMS: atom_id res chain seq x y z
N MET A 1 14.07 14.92 10.26
CA MET A 1 13.20 15.75 9.39
C MET A 1 11.78 15.30 9.69
N SER A 2 11.12 16.01 10.59
CA SER A 2 9.72 15.84 10.96
C SER A 2 8.84 16.27 9.80
N LEU A 3 7.61 15.75 9.73
CA LEU A 3 6.58 16.22 8.80
C LEU A 3 6.30 17.73 8.93
N ARG A 4 6.56 18.30 10.12
CA ARG A 4 6.52 19.76 10.37
C ARG A 4 7.60 20.53 9.63
N ASP A 5 8.75 19.90 9.36
CA ASP A 5 9.90 20.55 8.72
C ASP A 5 9.78 20.57 7.18
N LEU A 6 8.76 19.92 6.62
CA LEU A 6 8.51 19.81 5.17
C LEU A 6 7.40 20.76 4.69
N LEU A 7 6.68 21.38 5.62
CA LEU A 7 5.59 22.30 5.34
C LEU A 7 6.07 23.75 5.56
N PRO A 8 5.67 24.71 4.72
CA PRO A 8 5.97 26.12 4.95
C PRO A 8 5.46 26.57 6.33
N GLU A 9 6.23 27.42 7.02
CA GLU A 9 5.87 27.92 8.35
C GLU A 9 4.45 28.52 8.35
N GLY A 10 3.66 28.19 9.37
CA GLY A 10 2.27 28.66 9.54
C GLY A 10 1.18 27.79 8.91
N THR A 11 1.48 27.00 7.87
CA THR A 11 0.45 26.14 7.23
C THR A 11 -0.08 25.04 8.15
N PHE A 12 0.79 24.50 9.02
CA PHE A 12 0.40 23.48 9.99
C PHE A 12 -0.51 24.05 11.09
N GLU A 13 -0.36 25.33 11.43
CA GLU A 13 -1.14 26.00 12.48
C GLU A 13 -2.54 26.35 11.98
N GLU A 14 -2.67 26.82 10.72
CA GLU A 14 -3.96 27.11 10.09
C GLU A 14 -4.85 25.86 9.96
N ILE A 15 -4.27 24.72 9.59
CA ILE A 15 -5.00 23.44 9.45
C ILE A 15 -5.58 22.95 10.80
N LEU A 16 -4.93 23.26 11.91
CA LEU A 16 -5.39 22.87 13.24
C LEU A 16 -6.54 23.76 13.75
N GLU A 17 -6.57 25.02 13.34
CA GLU A 17 -7.58 25.99 13.77
C GLU A 17 -8.92 25.82 13.02
N GLU A 18 -8.87 25.46 11.73
CA GLU A 18 -10.08 25.18 10.92
C GLU A 18 -10.82 23.89 11.30
N ALA A 19 -10.17 22.97 12.03
CA ALA A 19 -10.73 21.65 12.34
C ALA A 19 -11.77 21.65 13.49
N HIS A 20 -11.93 22.72 14.27
CA HIS A 20 -12.92 22.83 15.36
C HIS A 20 -13.04 21.59 16.29
N ILE A 21 -11.93 20.92 16.60
CA ILE A 21 -11.89 19.82 17.56
C ILE A 21 -11.53 20.40 18.94
N ALA A 22 -12.41 20.22 19.93
CA ALA A 22 -12.12 20.63 21.31
C ALA A 22 -10.93 19.81 21.85
N PRO A 23 -9.94 20.43 22.50
CA PRO A 23 -8.72 19.75 22.96
C PRO A 23 -8.94 18.70 24.06
N GLU A 24 -10.14 18.59 24.62
CA GLU A 24 -10.48 17.66 25.70
C GLU A 24 -10.96 16.28 25.22
N GLU A 25 -11.27 16.10 23.93
CA GLU A 25 -11.78 14.81 23.41
C GLU A 25 -10.72 13.97 22.67
N LEU A 26 -9.44 14.35 22.71
CA LEU A 26 -8.37 13.64 22.00
C LEU A 26 -7.53 12.71 22.88
N ASN A 27 -8.06 12.12 23.96
CA ASN A 27 -7.31 11.14 24.77
C ASN A 27 -8.22 10.14 25.53
N SER A 28 -8.95 9.26 24.83
CA SER A 28 -9.49 8.04 25.47
C SER A 28 -8.88 6.73 24.95
N ASP A 29 -8.29 6.73 23.75
CA ASP A 29 -7.87 5.50 23.09
C ASP A 29 -6.45 5.60 22.49
N VAL A 30 -5.51 6.19 23.24
CA VAL A 30 -4.08 6.13 22.89
C VAL A 30 -3.58 4.72 23.21
N GLN A 31 -3.78 3.81 22.26
CA GLN A 31 -3.13 2.51 22.23
C GLN A 31 -1.62 2.76 22.09
N ASN A 32 -0.88 2.28 23.09
CA ASN A 32 0.57 2.38 23.24
C ASN A 32 1.31 2.10 21.91
N ASP A 33 1.94 3.13 21.37
CA ASP A 33 2.72 3.19 20.13
C ASP A 33 4.02 2.35 20.16
N ASN A 34 4.27 1.62 21.25
CA ASN A 34 5.46 0.79 21.45
C ASN A 34 5.23 -0.72 21.29
N GLU A 35 4.01 -1.19 20.94
CA GLU A 35 3.81 -2.62 20.70
C GLU A 35 4.23 -3.02 19.27
N PRO A 36 5.05 -4.07 19.09
CA PRO A 36 5.48 -4.50 17.76
C PRO A 36 4.28 -4.98 16.93
N VAL A 37 4.08 -4.36 15.76
CA VAL A 37 3.03 -4.74 14.81
C VAL A 37 3.21 -6.20 14.39
N LYS A 38 2.19 -7.03 14.59
CA LYS A 38 2.17 -8.43 14.17
C LYS A 38 1.28 -8.60 12.95
N VAL A 39 1.75 -9.38 11.97
CA VAL A 39 1.01 -9.69 10.74
C VAL A 39 1.05 -11.19 10.46
N LYS A 40 0.06 -11.72 9.73
CA LYS A 40 0.05 -13.12 9.30
C LYS A 40 0.75 -13.27 7.95
N CYS A 41 1.59 -14.29 7.81
CA CYS A 41 2.20 -14.65 6.54
C CYS A 41 1.11 -15.14 5.56
N PRO A 42 0.94 -14.53 4.37
CA PRO A 42 -0.16 -14.87 3.46
C PRO A 42 -0.05 -16.27 2.83
N THR A 43 1.12 -16.90 2.90
CA THR A 43 1.37 -18.22 2.29
C THR A 43 1.10 -19.38 3.26
N CYS A 44 1.39 -19.21 4.55
CA CYS A 44 1.31 -20.29 5.55
C CYS A 44 0.56 -19.91 6.83
N ASN A 45 0.05 -18.68 6.90
CA ASN A 45 -0.70 -18.11 8.03
C ASN A 45 0.06 -18.02 9.37
N LYS A 46 1.37 -18.23 9.37
CA LYS A 46 2.22 -18.02 10.55
C LYS A 46 2.26 -16.53 10.92
N GLU A 47 2.08 -16.22 12.20
CA GLU A 47 2.21 -14.85 12.73
C GLU A 47 3.68 -14.43 12.79
N VAL A 48 3.98 -13.23 12.31
CA VAL A 48 5.33 -12.65 12.25
C VAL A 48 5.31 -11.20 12.70
N ILE A 49 6.39 -10.79 13.37
CA ILE A 49 6.59 -9.39 13.75
C ILE A 49 7.00 -8.61 12.49
N TYR A 50 6.33 -7.49 12.25
CA TYR A 50 6.63 -6.54 11.19
C TYR A 50 7.78 -5.62 11.62
N ASP A 51 8.99 -6.17 11.74
CA ASP A 51 10.20 -5.44 12.11
C ASP A 51 11.35 -5.65 11.12
N LYS A 52 12.20 -4.62 10.93
CA LYS A 52 13.38 -4.55 10.04
C LYS A 52 14.29 -5.78 10.07
N SER A 53 14.37 -6.49 11.20
CA SER A 53 15.10 -7.75 11.35
C SER A 53 14.67 -8.88 10.39
N ASN A 54 13.39 -8.96 9.97
CA ASN A 54 12.91 -9.98 9.03
C ASN A 54 12.94 -9.49 7.55
N PRO A 55 13.97 -9.74 6.74
CA PRO A 55 14.05 -9.19 5.39
C PRO A 55 12.96 -9.71 4.42
N PHE A 56 12.19 -10.72 4.82
CA PHE A 56 11.14 -11.32 4.01
C PHE A 56 9.73 -10.85 4.38
N ARG A 57 9.55 -9.83 5.24
CA ARG A 57 8.23 -9.25 5.55
C ARG A 57 7.41 -8.98 4.27
N PRO A 58 6.09 -9.28 4.24
CA PRO A 58 5.25 -9.83 5.31
C PRO A 58 5.32 -11.37 5.47
N PHE A 59 6.24 -12.04 4.77
CA PHE A 59 6.41 -13.48 4.82
C PHE A 59 7.28 -13.92 6.00
N CYS A 60 7.08 -15.16 6.47
CA CYS A 60 7.88 -15.73 7.55
C CYS A 60 9.25 -16.26 7.11
N SER A 61 9.49 -16.36 5.81
CA SER A 61 10.73 -16.91 5.24
C SER A 61 10.84 -16.62 3.75
N GLN A 62 12.06 -16.76 3.21
CA GLN A 62 12.32 -16.71 1.77
C GLN A 62 11.47 -17.71 0.98
N ARG A 63 11.28 -18.93 1.50
CA ARG A 63 10.47 -19.97 0.86
C ARG A 63 9.03 -19.50 0.63
N CYS A 64 8.41 -18.89 1.65
CA CYS A 64 7.04 -18.39 1.55
C CYS A 64 6.94 -17.26 0.50
N ARG A 65 7.90 -16.33 0.50
CA ARG A 65 7.99 -15.27 -0.52
C ARG A 65 8.04 -15.85 -1.94
N MET A 66 8.92 -16.82 -2.19
CA MET A 66 9.07 -17.44 -3.51
C MET A 66 7.84 -18.25 -3.92
N THR A 67 7.19 -18.92 -2.97
CA THR A 67 5.98 -19.70 -3.23
C THR A 67 4.82 -18.79 -3.64
N GLU A 68 4.63 -17.67 -2.95
CA GLU A 68 3.58 -16.70 -3.30
C GLU A 68 3.81 -16.15 -4.71
N LEU A 69 5.05 -15.72 -5.01
CA LEU A 69 5.43 -15.27 -6.36
C LEU A 69 5.16 -16.33 -7.42
N GLY A 70 5.51 -17.59 -7.15
CA GLY A 70 5.22 -18.71 -8.06
C GLY A 70 3.72 -18.93 -8.29
N ALA A 71 2.88 -18.67 -7.29
CA ALA A 71 1.42 -18.78 -7.43
C ALA A 71 0.85 -17.72 -8.37
N TRP A 72 1.40 -16.50 -8.37
CA TRP A 72 1.06 -15.45 -9.34
C TRP A 72 1.50 -15.81 -10.75
N VAL A 73 2.76 -16.24 -10.92
CA VAL A 73 3.29 -16.65 -12.23
C VAL A 73 2.48 -17.82 -12.81
N SER A 74 2.04 -18.75 -11.96
CA SER A 74 1.22 -19.90 -12.38
C SER A 74 -0.27 -19.57 -12.55
N ASN A 75 -0.66 -18.30 -12.45
CA ASN A 75 -2.05 -17.82 -12.49
C ASN A 75 -2.98 -18.51 -11.45
N LYS A 76 -2.43 -19.01 -10.34
CA LYS A 76 -3.20 -19.54 -9.20
C LYS A 76 -3.72 -18.42 -8.30
N ARG A 77 -3.08 -17.25 -8.38
CA ARG A 77 -3.53 -15.98 -7.80
C ARG A 77 -3.81 -15.03 -8.95
N PHE A 78 -5.04 -14.53 -9.01
CA PHE A 78 -5.46 -13.52 -9.99
C PHE A 78 -6.55 -12.65 -9.37
N ILE A 79 -6.63 -11.41 -9.85
CA ILE A 79 -7.71 -10.50 -9.52
C ILE A 79 -8.78 -10.69 -10.59
N LYS A 80 -10.03 -10.90 -10.16
CA LYS A 80 -11.14 -11.02 -11.11
C LYS A 80 -11.39 -9.65 -11.72
N GLY A 81 -11.44 -9.58 -13.05
CA GLY A 81 -11.88 -8.38 -13.76
C GLY A 81 -13.38 -8.15 -13.58
N THR A 82 -13.79 -6.90 -13.69
CA THR A 82 -15.18 -6.49 -13.95
C THR A 82 -15.55 -6.85 -15.39
N SER A 83 -16.85 -6.98 -15.67
CA SER A 83 -17.33 -7.10 -17.05
C SER A 83 -17.06 -5.77 -17.78
N LEU A 84 -16.67 -5.86 -19.05
CA LEU A 84 -16.36 -4.70 -19.91
C LEU A 84 -17.48 -3.65 -19.98
N ASP A 85 -18.71 -4.03 -19.62
CA ASP A 85 -19.88 -3.16 -19.63
C ASP A 85 -19.99 -2.23 -18.40
N GLN A 86 -19.05 -2.29 -17.44
CA GLN A 86 -19.10 -1.54 -16.17
C GLN A 86 -17.98 -0.50 -16.00
N ASP A 87 -17.07 -0.40 -16.97
CA ASP A 87 -15.96 0.55 -16.92
C ASP A 87 -16.40 1.86 -17.61
N GLU A 88 -17.06 2.76 -16.87
CA GLU A 88 -17.55 4.06 -17.37
C GLU A 88 -16.41 5.03 -17.75
N ASP A 89 -15.15 4.67 -17.50
CA ASP A 89 -13.94 5.44 -17.81
C ASP A 89 -13.03 4.78 -18.88
N GLY A 90 -13.54 3.76 -19.59
CA GLY A 90 -12.87 3.10 -20.70
C GLY A 90 -12.70 4.00 -21.93
N GLY A 91 -11.73 4.91 -21.87
CA GLY A 91 -11.26 5.67 -23.02
C GLY A 91 -10.92 4.74 -24.20
N ASP A 92 -11.42 5.12 -25.37
CA ASP A 92 -11.48 4.36 -26.62
C ASP A 92 -10.13 3.70 -26.99
N ILE A 93 -9.97 2.43 -26.61
CA ILE A 93 -8.79 1.60 -26.93
C ILE A 93 -8.60 1.36 -28.44
N ASN A 94 -9.56 1.79 -29.26
CA ASN A 94 -9.51 1.66 -30.71
C ASN A 94 -8.67 2.76 -31.38
N ASN A 95 -8.17 3.76 -30.64
CA ASN A 95 -7.27 4.80 -31.16
C ASN A 95 -5.87 4.77 -30.51
N VAL A 96 -5.36 3.58 -30.20
CA VAL A 96 -3.93 3.42 -29.93
C VAL A 96 -3.22 3.28 -31.28
N GLU A 97 -2.84 4.42 -31.86
CA GLU A 97 -1.86 4.43 -32.95
C GLU A 97 -0.57 3.82 -32.38
N PHE A 98 -0.38 2.56 -32.72
CA PHE A 98 0.72 1.71 -32.30
C PHE A 98 2.01 2.36 -32.78
N ARG A 99 2.62 3.23 -31.95
CA ARG A 99 4.01 3.65 -32.17
C ARG A 99 4.88 2.43 -31.91
N SER A 100 5.05 1.63 -32.94
CA SER A 100 6.00 0.53 -32.92
C SER A 100 7.37 1.12 -32.61
N CYS A 101 8.02 0.57 -31.60
CA CYS A 101 9.46 0.70 -31.44
C CYS A 101 10.09 -0.11 -32.59
N GLN A 102 10.14 0.47 -33.78
CA GLN A 102 10.91 -0.06 -34.90
C GLN A 102 12.05 0.90 -35.23
N ASP A 103 13.24 0.31 -35.14
CA ASP A 103 14.48 0.65 -35.82
C ASP A 103 15.26 1.86 -35.29
N ARG A 104 16.24 1.55 -34.44
CA ARG A 104 17.52 2.24 -34.41
C ARG A 104 18.62 1.20 -34.58
N ASP A 105 19.15 1.12 -35.79
CA ASP A 105 20.53 0.70 -36.06
C ASP A 105 21.53 1.69 -35.44
#